data_AF-A0A0D2MXA6-F1
#
_entry.id   AF-A0A0D2MXA6-F1
#
_cell.length_a   1.000
_cell.length_b   1.000
_cell.length_c   1.000
_cell.angle_alpha   90.00
_cell.angle_beta   90.00
_cell.angle_gamma   90.00
#
_symmetry.space_group_name_H-M   'P 1'
#
loop_
_entity.id
_entity.type
_entity.pdbx_description
1 polymer ?
#
loop_
_entity_poly.entity_id
_entity_poly.type
_entity_poly.pdbx_seq_one_letter_code
_entity_poly.pdbx_strand_id
1 'polypeptide(L)'
;MSTSILGLPPAPAELKAVIPYIQRAEELKTQDQIVSYWCAYYAAQLGISLKARDPSSREFLFALLGALEQMKSDLGANDAIDVESVSSAYVENFALKVFANADNEDRNGRSTRSTAKKFLAAANFLEILKTFPKKDISETNEDKIRYAKWKAADIAKAFREGRKPLPGPPGWAEE
;
A
#
# COMPACT_ATOMS: atom_id res chain seq x y z
N MET A 1 -19.37 -10.46 8.26
CA MET A 1 -18.91 -9.42 7.31
C MET A 1 -18.17 -8.40 8.14
N SER A 2 -16.86 -8.25 7.93
CA SER A 2 -16.10 -7.23 8.67
C SER A 2 -16.57 -5.85 8.22
N THR A 3 -17.11 -5.07 9.13
CA THR A 3 -17.56 -3.70 8.88
C THR A 3 -16.35 -2.83 8.54
N SER A 4 -16.41 -2.08 7.44
CA SER A 4 -15.32 -1.17 7.06
C SER A 4 -15.11 -0.13 8.16
N ILE A 5 -13.86 0.08 8.58
CA ILE A 5 -13.51 1.09 9.59
C ILE A 5 -13.62 2.50 9.00
N LEU A 6 -13.55 2.61 7.67
CA LEU A 6 -13.77 3.85 6.92
C LEU A 6 -15.25 4.09 6.58
N GLY A 7 -16.16 3.21 7.00
CA GLY A 7 -17.59 3.33 6.73
C GLY A 7 -17.97 3.10 5.26
N LEU A 8 -17.12 2.40 4.50
CA LEU A 8 -17.34 2.14 3.08
C LEU A 8 -18.34 1.00 2.85
N PRO A 9 -19.17 1.07 1.80
CA PRO A 9 -19.93 -0.08 1.36
C PRO A 9 -18.99 -1.18 0.82
N PRO A 10 -19.48 -2.42 0.63
CA PRO A 10 -18.66 -3.48 0.03
C PRO A 10 -18.12 -3.08 -1.34
N ALA A 11 -16.81 -3.27 -1.56
CA ALA A 11 -16.18 -2.96 -2.84
C ALA A 11 -16.75 -3.86 -3.96
N PRO A 12 -17.29 -3.28 -5.05
CA PRO A 12 -17.80 -4.05 -6.18
C PRO A 12 -16.69 -4.80 -6.94
N ALA A 13 -17.08 -5.80 -7.74
CA ALA A 13 -16.12 -6.61 -8.51
C ALA A 13 -15.27 -5.78 -9.49
N GLU A 14 -15.84 -4.73 -10.08
CA GLU A 14 -15.12 -3.81 -10.99
C GLU A 14 -14.03 -3.02 -10.27
N LEU A 15 -14.16 -2.81 -8.95
CA LEU A 15 -13.22 -2.09 -8.11
C LEU A 15 -12.31 -3.02 -7.28
N LYS A 16 -12.23 -4.31 -7.58
CA LYS A 16 -11.39 -5.26 -6.82
C LYS A 16 -9.93 -4.82 -6.67
N ALA A 17 -9.41 -4.03 -7.62
CA ALA A 17 -8.04 -3.54 -7.62
C ALA A 17 -7.76 -2.51 -6.51
N VAL A 18 -8.79 -1.85 -5.96
CA VAL A 18 -8.60 -0.85 -4.90
C VAL A 18 -8.52 -1.50 -3.50
N ILE A 19 -9.04 -2.71 -3.35
CA ILE A 19 -9.16 -3.43 -2.07
C ILE A 19 -7.82 -3.50 -1.31
N PRO A 20 -6.67 -3.82 -1.92
CA PRO A 20 -5.41 -3.90 -1.19
C PRO A 20 -5.01 -2.59 -0.52
N TYR A 21 -5.36 -1.44 -1.09
CA TYR A 21 -5.03 -0.12 -0.54
C TYR A 21 -6.04 0.33 0.50
N ILE A 22 -7.32 0.00 0.34
CA ILE A 22 -8.34 0.19 1.40
C ILE A 22 -7.97 -0.60 2.66
N GLN A 23 -7.54 -1.84 2.50
CA GLN A 23 -7.07 -2.65 3.64
C GLN A 23 -5.87 -2.02 4.35
N ARG A 24 -4.91 -1.46 3.61
CA ARG A 24 -3.78 -0.72 4.20
C ARG A 24 -4.24 0.55 4.92
N ALA A 25 -5.19 1.28 4.34
CA ALA A 25 -5.77 2.47 4.97
C ALA A 25 -6.42 2.11 6.32
N GLU A 26 -7.22 1.04 6.37
CA GLU A 26 -7.87 0.58 7.59
C GLU A 26 -6.89 0.10 8.65
N GLU A 27 -5.86 -0.67 8.26
CA GLU A 27 -4.81 -1.13 9.17
C GLU A 27 -4.02 0.02 9.82
N LEU A 28 -3.80 1.11 9.07
CA LEU A 28 -3.01 2.25 9.52
C LEU A 28 -3.83 3.35 10.17
N LYS A 29 -5.17 3.29 10.15
CA LYS A 29 -6.05 4.36 10.65
C LYS A 29 -5.70 4.83 12.07
N THR A 30 -5.17 3.95 12.92
CA THR A 30 -4.75 4.29 14.30
C THR A 30 -3.24 4.43 14.47
N GLN A 31 -2.44 3.79 13.62
CA GLN A 31 -0.97 3.73 13.77
C GLN A 31 -0.27 4.87 13.03
N ASP A 32 -0.78 5.22 11.85
CA ASP A 32 -0.27 6.32 11.03
C ASP A 32 -1.42 6.86 10.16
N GLN A 33 -2.07 7.91 10.66
CA GLN A 33 -3.22 8.54 10.00
C GLN A 33 -2.85 9.19 8.65
N ILE A 34 -1.59 9.61 8.49
CA ILE A 34 -1.08 10.25 7.26
C ILE A 34 -0.95 9.21 6.16
N VAL A 35 -0.29 8.08 6.42
CA VAL A 35 -0.20 7.00 5.42
C VAL A 35 -1.57 6.36 5.20
N SER A 36 -2.41 6.26 6.23
CA SER A 36 -3.80 5.83 6.08
C SER A 36 -4.56 6.69 5.06
N TYR A 37 -4.43 8.02 5.16
CA TYR A 37 -5.00 8.97 4.20
C TYR A 37 -4.47 8.73 2.78
N TRP A 38 -3.15 8.63 2.59
CA TRP A 38 -2.56 8.43 1.27
C TRP A 38 -2.92 7.07 0.65
N CYS A 39 -3.12 6.03 1.45
CA CYS A 39 -3.65 4.74 0.99
C CYS A 39 -5.07 4.88 0.43
N ALA A 40 -5.96 5.58 1.15
CA ALA A 40 -7.32 5.84 0.70
C ALA A 40 -7.35 6.76 -0.53
N TYR A 41 -6.44 7.74 -0.58
CA TYR A 41 -6.33 8.69 -1.69
C TYR A 41 -5.92 7.98 -2.98
N TYR A 42 -4.88 7.14 -2.91
CA TYR A 42 -4.46 6.32 -4.04
C TYR A 42 -5.57 5.34 -4.48
N ALA A 43 -6.29 4.73 -3.52
CA ALA A 43 -7.43 3.88 -3.82
C ALA A 43 -8.52 4.61 -4.60
N ALA A 44 -8.83 5.86 -4.23
CA ALA A 44 -9.80 6.69 -4.94
C ALA A 44 -9.33 7.04 -6.36
N GLN A 45 -8.07 7.49 -6.51
CA GLN A 45 -7.48 7.78 -7.83
C GLN A 45 -7.52 6.54 -8.74
N LEU A 46 -7.08 5.39 -8.23
CA LEU A 46 -7.11 4.13 -8.95
C LEU A 46 -8.54 3.75 -9.32
N GLY A 47 -9.47 3.81 -8.37
CA GLY A 47 -10.88 3.48 -8.60
C GLY A 47 -11.54 4.32 -9.68
N ILE A 48 -11.29 5.64 -9.67
CA ILE A 48 -11.77 6.56 -10.71
C ILE A 48 -11.15 6.21 -12.08
N SER A 49 -9.87 5.83 -12.11
CA SER A 49 -9.16 5.47 -13.35
C SER A 49 -9.71 4.21 -14.02
N LEU A 50 -10.36 3.32 -13.27
CA LEU A 50 -10.98 2.09 -13.79
C LEU A 50 -12.24 2.35 -14.60
N LYS A 51 -12.83 3.55 -14.52
CA LYS A 51 -14.00 3.98 -15.30
C LYS A 51 -15.22 3.03 -15.17
N ALA A 52 -15.36 2.38 -14.01
CA ALA A 52 -16.51 1.56 -13.67
C ALA A 52 -17.79 2.40 -13.76
N ARG A 53 -18.85 1.84 -14.36
CA ARG A 53 -20.09 2.60 -14.66
C ARG A 53 -21.30 2.17 -13.84
N ASP A 54 -21.22 1.01 -13.21
CA ASP A 54 -22.33 0.47 -12.44
C ASP A 54 -22.64 1.35 -11.21
N PRO A 55 -23.90 1.38 -10.74
CA PRO A 55 -24.30 2.21 -9.61
C PRO A 55 -23.52 1.92 -8.32
N SER A 56 -23.18 0.66 -8.06
CA SER A 56 -22.48 0.28 -6.82
C SER A 56 -21.04 0.77 -6.79
N SER A 57 -20.35 0.80 -7.93
CA SER A 57 -19.00 1.39 -8.02
C SER A 57 -19.04 2.90 -7.80
N ARG A 58 -20.06 3.59 -8.30
CA ARG A 58 -20.23 5.04 -8.05
C ARG A 58 -20.50 5.32 -6.57
N GLU A 59 -21.41 4.56 -5.96
CA GLU A 59 -21.72 4.67 -4.53
C GLU A 59 -20.47 4.45 -3.67
N PHE A 60 -19.70 3.39 -3.96
CA PHE A 60 -18.45 3.12 -3.27
C PHE A 60 -17.44 4.27 -3.40
N LEU A 61 -17.24 4.79 -4.61
CA LEU A 61 -16.30 5.90 -4.84
C LEU A 61 -16.76 7.20 -4.17
N PHE A 62 -18.06 7.50 -4.16
CA PHE A 62 -18.58 8.65 -3.43
C PHE A 62 -18.36 8.51 -1.91
N ALA A 63 -18.63 7.33 -1.34
CA ALA A 63 -18.36 7.07 0.07
C ALA A 63 -16.87 7.21 0.40
N LEU A 64 -15.99 6.73 -0.49
CA LEU A 64 -14.55 6.85 -0.32
C LEU A 64 -14.05 8.31 -0.38
N LEU A 65 -14.61 9.13 -1.28
CA LEU A 65 -14.30 10.55 -1.34
C LEU A 65 -14.76 11.28 -0.07
N GLY A 66 -15.97 10.99 0.42
CA GLY A 66 -16.45 11.55 1.69
C GLY A 66 -15.60 11.13 2.89
N ALA A 67 -15.12 9.88 2.91
CA ALA A 67 -14.18 9.42 3.94
C ALA A 67 -12.84 10.19 3.86
N LEU A 68 -12.32 10.47 2.66
CA LEU A 68 -11.10 11.26 2.48
C LEU A 68 -11.24 12.69 2.99
N GLU A 69 -12.38 13.33 2.71
CA GLU A 69 -12.70 14.67 3.23
C GLU A 69 -12.70 14.69 4.76
N GLN A 70 -13.34 13.70 5.39
CA GLN A 70 -13.34 13.56 6.85
C GLN A 70 -11.93 13.31 7.40
N MET A 71 -11.16 12.39 6.80
CA MET A 71 -9.78 12.10 7.23
C MET A 71 -8.90 13.35 7.15
N LYS A 72 -9.00 14.13 6.07
CA LYS A 72 -8.25 15.37 5.93
C LYS A 72 -8.69 16.41 6.97
N SER A 73 -9.99 16.51 7.25
CA SER A 73 -10.52 17.38 8.31
C SER A 73 -9.98 17.00 9.69
N ASP A 74 -9.95 15.70 10.01
CA ASP A 74 -9.49 15.19 11.30
C ASP A 74 -7.98 15.41 11.50
N LEU A 75 -7.19 15.32 10.42
CA LEU A 75 -5.75 15.58 10.42
C LEU A 75 -5.40 17.06 10.61
N GLY A 76 -6.28 17.96 10.18
CA GLY A 76 -6.02 19.40 10.18
C GLY A 76 -4.89 19.81 9.22
N ALA A 77 -4.33 21.00 9.43
CA ALA A 77 -3.20 21.49 8.65
C ALA A 77 -1.95 20.63 8.91
N ASN A 78 -1.41 20.03 7.85
CA ASN A 78 -0.27 19.13 7.96
C ASN A 78 0.55 19.12 6.65
N ASP A 79 1.83 19.47 6.73
CA ASP A 79 2.70 19.51 5.55
C ASP A 79 2.81 18.16 4.83
N ALA A 80 2.72 17.04 5.54
CA ALA A 80 2.70 15.70 4.94
C ALA A 80 1.37 15.33 4.24
N ILE A 81 0.45 16.28 4.16
CA ILE A 81 -0.82 16.22 3.42
C ILE A 81 -0.90 17.38 2.41
N ASP A 82 -0.46 18.58 2.79
CA ASP A 82 -0.66 19.82 2.04
C ASP A 82 0.54 20.22 1.17
N VAL A 83 1.75 19.71 1.47
CA VAL A 83 2.97 19.97 0.70
C VAL A 83 3.41 18.70 -0.02
N GLU A 84 3.37 18.73 -1.35
CA GLU A 84 3.61 17.55 -2.20
C GLU A 84 4.95 16.86 -1.93
N SER A 85 6.05 17.63 -1.85
CA SER A 85 7.38 17.07 -1.61
C SER A 85 7.51 16.41 -0.24
N VAL A 86 6.88 16.99 0.80
CA VAL A 86 6.84 16.43 2.16
C VAL A 86 5.98 15.17 2.18
N SER A 87 4.84 15.19 1.49
CA SER A 87 3.93 14.06 1.37
C SER A 87 4.60 12.85 0.71
N SER A 88 5.26 13.08 -0.44
CA SER A 88 6.00 12.04 -1.17
C SER A 88 7.11 11.44 -0.30
N ALA A 89 7.95 12.29 0.31
CA ALA A 89 9.03 11.84 1.19
C ALA A 89 8.51 11.06 2.41
N TYR A 90 7.36 11.46 2.99
CA TYR A 90 6.77 10.77 4.13
C TYR A 90 6.33 9.35 3.74
N VAL A 91 5.59 9.21 2.64
CA VAL A 91 5.11 7.92 2.13
C VAL A 91 6.28 7.03 1.70
N GLU A 92 7.29 7.59 1.01
CA GLU A 92 8.46 6.85 0.55
C GLU A 92 9.25 6.28 1.74
N ASN A 93 9.58 7.11 2.72
CA ASN A 93 10.31 6.67 3.92
C ASN A 93 9.54 5.60 4.69
N PHE A 94 8.21 5.71 4.77
CA PHE A 94 7.39 4.68 5.38
C PHE A 94 7.46 3.36 4.59
N ALA A 95 7.29 3.42 3.27
CA ALA A 95 7.32 2.25 2.40
C ALA A 95 8.68 1.54 2.43
N LEU A 96 9.78 2.29 2.40
CA LEU A 96 11.14 1.78 2.50
C LEU A 96 11.42 1.11 3.84
N LYS A 97 10.93 1.66 4.96
CA LYS A 97 11.03 1.00 6.27
C LYS A 97 10.31 -0.36 6.30
N VAL A 98 9.11 -0.44 5.74
CA VAL A 98 8.35 -1.71 5.65
C VAL A 98 9.08 -2.71 4.75
N PHE A 99 9.62 -2.24 3.62
CA PHE A 99 10.44 -3.06 2.71
C PHE A 99 11.68 -3.61 3.42
N ALA A 100 12.47 -2.74 4.04
CA ALA A 100 13.71 -3.10 4.72
C ALA A 100 13.46 -4.09 5.87
N ASN A 101 12.35 -3.96 6.59
CA ASN A 101 11.97 -4.92 7.61
C ASN A 101 11.76 -6.33 7.02
N ALA A 102 11.03 -6.43 5.90
CA ALA A 102 10.78 -7.70 5.23
C ALA A 102 12.06 -8.29 4.61
N ASP A 103 12.87 -7.45 3.96
CA ASP A 103 14.14 -7.85 3.34
C ASP A 103 15.14 -8.35 4.39
N ASN A 104 15.25 -7.69 5.53
CA ASN A 104 16.10 -8.13 6.63
C ASN A 104 15.66 -9.47 7.22
N GLU A 105 14.36 -9.74 7.36
CA GLU A 105 13.88 -11.06 7.79
C GLU A 105 14.25 -12.16 6.78
N ASP A 106 14.07 -11.88 5.50
CA ASP A 106 14.29 -12.83 4.43
C ASP A 106 15.76 -13.18 4.24
N ARG A 107 16.64 -12.17 4.18
CA ARG A 107 18.09 -12.36 4.04
C ARG A 107 18.72 -13.11 5.21
N ASN A 108 18.18 -12.93 6.41
CA ASN A 108 18.61 -13.68 7.59
C ASN A 108 18.06 -15.12 7.62
N GLY A 109 17.35 -15.57 6.56
CA GLY A 109 16.75 -16.90 6.49
C GLY A 109 15.63 -17.12 7.50
N ARG A 110 15.02 -16.02 7.99
CA ARG A 110 13.92 -16.00 8.96
C ARG A 110 12.57 -15.69 8.32
N SER A 111 12.45 -15.85 7.01
CA SER A 111 11.20 -15.64 6.28
C SER A 111 10.05 -16.47 6.85
N THR A 112 8.95 -15.80 7.16
CA THR A 112 7.69 -16.38 7.64
C THR A 112 6.53 -16.01 6.71
N ARG A 113 5.33 -16.57 6.97
CA ARG A 113 4.10 -16.08 6.32
C ARG A 113 3.86 -14.59 6.58
N SER A 114 4.34 -14.05 7.71
CA SER A 114 4.27 -12.62 8.00
C SER A 114 5.22 -11.83 7.10
N THR A 115 6.43 -12.33 6.85
CA THR A 115 7.40 -11.71 5.92
C THR A 115 6.81 -11.57 4.51
N ALA A 116 6.10 -12.58 4.00
CA ALA A 116 5.38 -12.46 2.72
C ALA A 116 4.33 -11.34 2.72
N LYS A 117 3.57 -11.21 3.82
CA LYS A 117 2.57 -10.13 3.97
C LYS A 117 3.24 -8.75 4.04
N LYS A 118 4.38 -8.63 4.73
CA LYS A 118 5.16 -7.38 4.81
C LYS A 118 5.70 -6.96 3.47
N PHE A 119 6.25 -7.87 2.67
CA PHE A 119 6.66 -7.57 1.29
C PHE A 119 5.48 -7.10 0.45
N LEU A 120 4.33 -7.78 0.53
CA LEU A 120 3.14 -7.35 -0.20
C LEU A 120 2.66 -5.96 0.26
N ALA A 121 2.70 -5.67 1.57
CA ALA A 121 2.38 -4.35 2.10
C ALA A 121 3.37 -3.29 1.61
N ALA A 122 4.68 -3.56 1.63
CA ALA A 122 5.71 -2.68 1.09
C ALA A 122 5.47 -2.35 -0.39
N ALA A 123 5.15 -3.35 -1.20
CA ALA A 123 4.81 -3.13 -2.60
C ALA A 123 3.60 -2.20 -2.76
N ASN A 124 2.54 -2.41 -1.97
CA ASN A 124 1.37 -1.53 -2.01
C ASN A 124 1.72 -0.10 -1.60
N PHE A 125 2.54 0.09 -0.56
CA PHE A 125 2.94 1.43 -0.11
C PHE A 125 3.83 2.14 -1.12
N LEU A 126 4.77 1.43 -1.76
CA LEU A 126 5.58 2.00 -2.84
C LEU A 126 4.73 2.39 -4.05
N GLU A 127 3.64 1.66 -4.34
CA GLU A 127 2.72 2.02 -5.43
C GLU A 127 1.95 3.32 -5.18
N ILE A 128 1.74 3.71 -3.91
CA ILE A 128 1.10 5.00 -3.56
C ILE A 128 1.93 6.17 -4.09
N LEU A 129 3.25 6.01 -4.26
CA LEU A 129 4.10 7.07 -4.83
C LEU A 129 3.65 7.49 -6.25
N LYS A 130 2.86 6.66 -6.94
CA LYS A 130 2.21 6.99 -8.23
C LYS A 130 1.16 8.09 -8.14
N THR A 131 0.73 8.45 -6.93
CA THR A 131 -0.09 9.64 -6.68
C THR A 131 0.67 10.93 -6.95
N PHE A 132 1.97 10.95 -6.68
CA PHE A 132 2.80 12.15 -6.81
C PHE A 132 3.39 12.24 -8.24
N PRO A 133 3.78 13.43 -8.70
CA PRO A 133 4.34 13.60 -10.04
C PRO A 133 5.55 12.70 -10.30
N LYS A 134 5.65 12.21 -11.54
CA LYS A 134 6.65 11.20 -11.96
C LYS A 134 8.12 11.53 -11.66
N LYS A 135 8.47 12.79 -11.38
CA LYS A 135 9.84 13.17 -11.02
C LYS A 135 10.30 12.54 -9.71
N ASP A 136 9.36 12.08 -8.88
CA ASP A 136 9.63 11.56 -7.54
C ASP A 136 9.58 10.03 -7.46
N ILE A 137 9.26 9.34 -8.58
CA ILE A 137 9.32 7.88 -8.64
C ILE A 137 10.65 7.49 -9.28
N SER A 138 11.64 7.17 -8.45
CA SER A 138 12.92 6.64 -8.93
C SER A 138 12.73 5.28 -9.61
N GLU A 139 13.55 4.96 -10.61
CA GLU A 139 13.61 3.62 -11.22
C GLU A 139 13.83 2.53 -10.15
N THR A 140 14.56 2.89 -9.10
CA THR A 140 14.79 2.09 -7.89
C THR A 140 13.48 1.68 -7.19
N ASN A 141 12.47 2.55 -7.12
CA ASN A 141 11.20 2.24 -6.47
C ASN A 141 10.37 1.23 -7.28
N GLU A 142 10.36 1.34 -8.60
CA GLU A 142 9.69 0.37 -9.48
C GLU A 142 10.34 -1.02 -9.37
N ASP A 143 11.66 -1.08 -9.29
CA ASP A 143 12.36 -2.36 -9.08
C ASP A 143 12.03 -2.97 -7.71
N LYS A 144 12.00 -2.15 -6.64
CA LYS A 144 11.59 -2.61 -5.30
C LYS A 144 10.16 -3.12 -5.28
N ILE A 145 9.22 -2.49 -6.00
CA ILE A 145 7.84 -2.99 -6.14
C ILE A 145 7.84 -4.38 -6.78
N ARG A 146 8.54 -4.56 -7.90
CA ARG A 146 8.60 -5.86 -8.60
C ARG A 146 9.23 -6.93 -7.73
N TYR A 147 10.35 -6.60 -7.07
CA TYR A 147 11.03 -7.50 -6.14
C TYR A 147 10.12 -7.92 -4.98
N ALA A 148 9.47 -6.96 -4.31
CA ALA A 148 8.59 -7.23 -3.19
C ALA A 148 7.40 -8.12 -3.58
N LYS A 149 6.77 -7.87 -4.73
CA LYS A 149 5.68 -8.72 -5.25
C LYS A 149 6.14 -10.13 -5.56
N TRP A 150 7.26 -10.27 -6.26
CA TRP A 150 7.86 -11.57 -6.56
C TRP A 150 8.19 -12.32 -5.27
N LYS A 151 8.81 -11.64 -4.30
CA LYS A 151 9.27 -12.27 -3.07
C LYS A 151 8.12 -12.69 -2.15
N ALA A 152 7.08 -11.86 -2.05
CA ALA A 152 5.85 -12.22 -1.36
C ALA A 152 5.23 -13.50 -1.94
N ALA A 153 5.15 -13.61 -3.28
CA ALA A 153 4.61 -14.78 -3.96
C ALA A 153 5.48 -16.03 -3.75
N ASP A 154 6.80 -15.89 -3.84
CA ASP A 154 7.76 -16.98 -3.62
C ASP A 154 7.68 -17.54 -2.21
N ILE A 155 7.75 -16.69 -1.18
CA ILE A 155 7.63 -17.08 0.22
C ILE A 155 6.27 -17.75 0.48
N ALA A 156 5.18 -17.16 -0.01
CA ALA A 156 3.84 -17.72 0.16
C ALA A 156 3.70 -19.10 -0.52
N LYS A 157 4.31 -19.29 -1.69
CA LYS A 157 4.34 -20.58 -2.41
C LYS A 157 5.14 -21.62 -1.64
N ALA A 158 6.32 -21.28 -1.14
CA ALA A 158 7.14 -22.18 -0.33
C ALA A 158 6.37 -22.73 0.88
N PHE A 159 5.69 -21.85 1.63
CA PHE A 159 4.87 -22.27 2.77
C PHE A 159 3.66 -23.12 2.40
N ARG A 160 3.06 -22.91 1.22
CA ARG A 160 1.95 -23.73 0.72
C ARG A 160 2.40 -25.15 0.37
N GLU A 161 3.64 -25.28 -0.10
CA GLU A 161 4.26 -26.54 -0.51
C GLU A 161 5.04 -27.23 0.62
N GLY A 162 5.03 -26.68 1.84
CA GLY A 162 5.80 -27.23 2.97
C GLY A 162 7.32 -27.07 2.84
N ARG A 163 7.80 -26.21 1.93
CA ARG A 163 9.22 -25.91 1.72
C ARG A 163 9.65 -24.72 2.56
N LYS A 164 10.93 -24.69 2.94
CA LYS A 164 11.57 -23.48 3.50
C LYS A 164 11.78 -22.45 2.37
N PRO A 165 11.38 -21.17 2.55
CA PRO A 165 11.71 -20.12 1.60
C PRO A 165 13.22 -19.95 1.47
N LEU A 166 13.69 -19.70 0.23
CA LEU A 166 15.09 -19.39 -0.01
C LEU A 166 15.35 -17.92 0.30
N PRO A 167 16.41 -17.54 1.03
CA PRO A 167 16.78 -16.14 1.21
C PRO A 167 17.01 -15.44 -0.14
N GLY A 168 16.64 -14.16 -0.22
CA GLY A 168 16.94 -13.31 -1.36
C GLY A 168 18.45 -13.13 -1.58
N PRO A 169 18.89 -12.81 -2.81
CA PRO A 169 20.29 -12.58 -3.09
C PRO A 169 20.81 -11.39 -2.26
N PRO A 170 22.07 -11.44 -1.79
CA PRO A 170 22.71 -10.30 -1.13
C PRO A 170 22.94 -9.19 -2.17
N GLY A 171 22.01 -8.24 -2.35
CA GLY A 171 22.16 -7.28 -3.46
C GLY A 171 21.26 -6.04 -3.48
N TRP A 172 20.31 -5.86 -2.56
CA TRP A 172 19.54 -4.60 -2.44
C TRP A 172 19.90 -3.79 -1.18
N ALA A 173 21.05 -4.09 -0.54
CA ALA A 173 21.54 -3.24 0.54
C ALA A 173 21.86 -1.88 -0.10
N GLU A 174 21.26 -0.83 0.45
CA GLU A 174 21.52 0.56 0.09
C GLU A 174 23.03 0.79 -0.07
N GLU A 175 23.44 1.35 -1.22
CA GLU A 175 24.57 2.27 -1.23
C GLU A 175 24.14 3.58 -0.56
#